data_AF-A0A1F5FJV3-F1
#
_entry.id   AF-A0A1F5FJV3-F1
#
_cell.length_a   1.000
_cell.length_b   1.000
_cell.length_c   1.000
_cell.angle_alpha   90.00
_cell.angle_beta   90.00
_cell.angle_gamma   90.00
#
_symmetry.space_group_name_H-M   'P 1'
#
loop_
_entity.id
_entity.type
_entity.pdbx_description
1 polymer ?
#
loop_
_entity_poly.entity_id
_entity_poly.type
_entity_poly.pdbx_seq_one_letter_code
_entity_poly.pdbx_strand_id
1 'polypeptide(L)'
;MSYTTAQLFHKRRFVKLLQTLILISLGCTLIIYPLEAPDPHSKIKTLFDSFWWVVQTVTTIGYGDYVPVTIPGRVLGIFLQFVGSTLYSIMFVIVGSTMAESTDNYRWHKLDKRLDDIESDLNHIKRRVTVSKTPPSSPQS
;
A
#
# COMPACT_ATOMS: atom_id res chain seq x y z
N MET A 1 -2.84 22.76 -9.49
CA MET A 1 -3.41 22.72 -8.12
C MET A 1 -4.09 21.38 -7.76
N SER A 2 -4.18 20.39 -8.67
CA SER A 2 -4.92 19.13 -8.42
C SER A 2 -4.10 17.94 -7.86
N TYR A 3 -2.77 17.99 -7.87
CA TYR A 3 -1.95 16.85 -7.42
C TYR A 3 -1.82 16.74 -5.88
N THR A 4 -1.89 17.88 -5.17
CA THR A 4 -1.74 17.93 -3.70
C THR A 4 -2.94 17.32 -2.96
N THR A 5 -4.15 17.40 -3.53
CA THR A 5 -5.37 16.85 -2.92
C THR A 5 -5.42 15.32 -2.98
N ALA A 6 -4.96 14.72 -4.08
CA ALA A 6 -4.89 13.27 -4.24
C ALA A 6 -3.87 12.62 -3.28
N GLN A 7 -2.67 13.20 -3.18
CA GLN A 7 -1.61 12.78 -2.26
C GLN A 7 -2.05 12.87 -0.78
N LEU A 8 -2.73 13.96 -0.41
CA LEU A 8 -3.27 14.14 0.93
C LEU A 8 -4.36 13.10 1.27
N PHE A 9 -5.15 12.69 0.27
CA PHE A 9 -6.19 11.68 0.44
C PHE A 9 -5.60 10.30 0.73
N HIS A 10 -4.52 9.91 0.03
CA HIS A 10 -3.82 8.65 0.27
C HIS A 10 -3.20 8.60 1.68
N LYS A 11 -2.53 9.70 2.08
CA LYS A 11 -1.96 9.84 3.43
C LYS A 11 -3.03 9.77 4.52
N ARG A 12 -4.16 10.45 4.34
CA ARG A 12 -5.29 10.42 5.29
C ARG A 12 -5.97 9.05 5.36
N ARG A 13 -6.14 8.35 4.23
CA ARG A 13 -6.68 6.98 4.20
C ARG A 13 -5.78 6.01 4.96
N PHE A 14 -4.47 6.06 4.71
CA PHE A 14 -3.50 5.23 5.41
C PHE A 14 -3.53 5.46 6.92
N VAL A 15 -3.49 6.73 7.37
CA VAL A 15 -3.55 7.08 8.80
C VAL A 15 -4.88 6.61 9.42
N LYS A 16 -6.01 6.76 8.74
CA LYS A 16 -7.30 6.27 9.23
C LYS A 16 -7.32 4.74 9.37
N LEU A 17 -6.77 3.99 8.42
CA LEU A 17 -6.68 2.53 8.50
C LEU A 17 -5.80 2.10 9.67
N LEU A 18 -4.64 2.75 9.84
CA LEU A 18 -3.75 2.50 10.97
C LEU A 18 -4.44 2.78 12.31
N GLN A 19 -5.14 3.91 12.42
CA GLN A 19 -5.90 4.27 13.61
C GLN A 19 -7.00 3.26 13.91
N THR A 20 -7.78 2.84 12.92
CA THR A 20 -8.82 1.81 13.10
C THR A 20 -8.22 0.47 13.55
N LEU A 21 -7.09 0.05 12.97
CA LEU A 21 -6.40 -1.19 13.35
C LEU A 21 -5.90 -1.13 14.80
N ILE A 22 -5.32 -0.01 15.23
CA ILE A 22 -4.90 0.21 16.62
C ILE A 22 -6.09 0.18 17.58
N LEU A 23 -7.19 0.86 17.24
CA LEU A 23 -8.41 0.88 18.08
C LEU A 23 -9.03 -0.51 18.23
N ILE A 24 -9.10 -1.29 17.14
CA ILE A 24 -9.59 -2.67 17.19
C ILE A 24 -8.67 -3.53 18.06
N SER A 25 -7.35 -3.41 17.90
CA SER A 25 -6.38 -4.17 18.68
C SER A 25 -6.49 -3.89 20.20
N LEU A 26 -6.58 -2.61 20.57
CA LEU A 26 -6.78 -2.20 21.96
C LEU A 26 -8.15 -2.65 22.51
N GLY A 27 -9.21 -2.53 21.71
CA GLY A 27 -10.54 -3.02 22.07
C GLY A 27 -10.57 -4.53 22.33
N CYS A 28 -9.99 -5.32 21.44
CA CYS A 28 -9.88 -6.76 21.61
C CYS A 28 -9.03 -7.14 22.83
N THR A 29 -7.96 -6.40 23.12
CA THR A 29 -7.12 -6.60 24.32
C THR A 29 -7.96 -6.47 25.59
N LEU A 30 -8.77 -5.43 25.70
CA LEU A 30 -9.62 -5.16 26.87
C LEU A 30 -10.75 -6.19 27.05
N ILE A 31 -11.19 -6.83 25.96
CA ILE A 31 -12.22 -7.87 25.99
C ILE A 31 -11.62 -9.24 26.32
N ILE A 32 -10.45 -9.58 25.76
CA ILE A 32 -9.82 -10.90 25.94
C ILE A 32 -9.31 -11.08 27.36
N TYR A 33 -8.72 -10.04 27.97
CA TYR A 33 -8.20 -10.12 29.33
C TYR A 33 -9.22 -10.65 30.36
N PRO A 34 -10.41 -10.06 30.54
CA PRO A 34 -11.39 -10.55 31.51
C PRO A 34 -12.01 -11.89 31.12
N LEU A 35 -12.00 -12.27 29.84
CA LEU A 35 -12.49 -13.58 29.39
C LEU A 35 -11.51 -14.70 29.75
N GLU A 36 -10.21 -14.45 29.64
CA GLU A 36 -9.16 -15.45 29.75
C GLU A 36 -8.49 -15.48 31.14
N ALA A 37 -8.36 -14.33 31.81
CA ALA A 37 -7.71 -14.25 33.12
C ALA A 37 -8.31 -15.17 34.20
N PRO A 38 -9.65 -15.36 34.28
CA PRO A 38 -10.27 -16.26 35.27
C PRO A 38 -9.98 -17.75 35.04
N ASP A 39 -9.67 -18.17 33.81
CA ASP A 39 -9.50 -19.59 33.48
C ASP A 39 -8.12 -20.10 33.92
N PRO A 40 -8.02 -21.14 34.78
CA PRO A 40 -6.75 -21.70 35.23
C PRO A 40 -5.86 -22.26 34.10
N HIS A 41 -6.45 -22.69 32.98
CA HIS A 41 -5.73 -23.24 31.83
C HIS A 41 -5.21 -22.15 30.88
N SER A 42 -5.65 -20.91 31.04
CA SER A 42 -5.17 -19.81 30.19
C SER A 42 -3.82 -19.29 30.66
N LYS A 43 -2.91 -19.09 29.72
CA LYS A 43 -1.62 -18.41 29.95
C LYS A 43 -1.75 -16.88 29.95
N ILE A 44 -2.88 -16.36 29.48
CA ILE A 44 -3.14 -14.92 29.43
C ILE A 44 -3.56 -14.46 30.83
N LYS A 45 -2.61 -13.90 31.59
CA LYS A 45 -2.85 -13.49 32.99
C LYS A 45 -2.72 -11.99 33.22
N THR A 46 -2.11 -11.27 32.29
CA THR A 46 -1.97 -9.81 32.34
C THR A 46 -2.59 -9.15 31.12
N LEU A 47 -2.87 -7.85 31.24
CA LEU A 47 -3.30 -7.04 30.09
C LEU A 47 -2.25 -7.03 28.98
N PHE A 48 -0.97 -7.08 29.34
CA PHE A 48 0.13 -7.11 28.39
C PHE A 48 0.16 -8.42 27.59
N ASP A 49 -0.10 -9.56 28.22
CA ASP A 49 -0.19 -10.86 27.52
C ASP A 49 -1.32 -10.87 26.48
N SER A 50 -2.46 -10.26 26.83
CA SER A 50 -3.60 -10.09 25.91
C SER A 50 -3.22 -9.19 24.74
N PHE A 51 -2.55 -8.07 25.01
CA PHE A 51 -2.09 -7.14 23.98
C PHE A 51 -1.10 -7.80 23.03
N TRP A 52 -0.11 -8.49 23.58
CA TRP A 52 0.86 -9.27 22.84
C TRP A 52 0.18 -10.27 21.92
N TRP A 53 -0.77 -11.05 22.44
CA TRP A 53 -1.55 -12.01 21.65
C TRP A 53 -2.33 -11.35 20.51
N VAL A 54 -3.01 -10.24 20.77
CA VAL A 54 -3.78 -9.52 19.73
C VAL A 54 -2.87 -8.99 18.64
N VAL A 55 -1.73 -8.38 19.00
CA VAL A 55 -0.75 -7.86 18.04
C VAL A 55 -0.24 -8.98 17.13
N GLN A 56 0.27 -10.08 17.69
CA GLN A 56 0.79 -11.20 16.89
C GLN A 56 -0.27 -11.87 16.02
N THR A 57 -1.54 -11.82 16.44
CA THR A 57 -2.67 -12.38 15.69
C THR A 57 -3.03 -11.50 14.50
N VAL A 58 -3.14 -10.18 14.70
CA VAL A 58 -3.45 -9.21 13.62
C VAL A 58 -2.31 -9.16 12.59
N THR A 59 -1.06 -9.25 13.03
CA THR A 59 0.10 -9.30 12.13
C THR A 59 0.35 -10.69 11.54
N THR A 60 -0.48 -11.68 11.87
CA THR A 60 -0.37 -13.07 11.39
C THR A 60 0.96 -13.76 11.72
N ILE A 61 1.66 -13.32 12.78
CA ILE A 61 2.91 -13.94 13.24
C ILE A 61 2.59 -15.24 13.99
N GLY A 62 1.72 -15.16 15.00
CA GLY A 62 1.20 -16.33 15.74
C GLY A 62 2.27 -17.26 16.33
N TYR A 63 3.11 -16.78 17.25
CA TYR A 63 4.07 -17.60 18.00
C TYR A 63 3.41 -18.76 18.78
N GLY A 64 2.17 -18.57 19.22
CA GLY A 64 1.41 -19.60 19.95
C GLY A 64 1.82 -19.78 21.42
N ASP A 65 2.58 -18.84 21.96
CA ASP A 65 2.99 -18.76 23.36
C ASP A 65 1.81 -18.43 24.30
N TYR A 66 1.01 -17.44 23.90
CA TYR A 66 -0.25 -17.06 24.52
C TYR A 66 -1.38 -17.30 23.52
N VAL A 67 -2.43 -18.01 23.92
CA VAL A 67 -3.61 -18.26 23.08
C VAL A 67 -4.86 -18.32 23.95
N PRO A 68 -6.01 -17.82 23.47
CA PRO A 68 -7.26 -17.95 24.19
C PRO A 68 -7.70 -19.41 24.23
N VAL A 69 -7.97 -19.89 25.44
CA VAL A 69 -8.46 -21.26 25.67
C VAL A 69 -9.97 -21.29 25.85
N THR A 70 -10.58 -20.16 26.24
CA THR A 70 -12.02 -20.07 26.47
C THR A 70 -12.78 -20.07 25.14
N ILE A 71 -14.00 -20.63 25.16
CA ILE A 71 -14.91 -20.62 24.00
C ILE A 71 -15.14 -19.17 23.50
N PRO A 72 -15.55 -18.20 24.34
CA PRO A 72 -15.76 -16.82 23.87
C PRO A 72 -14.47 -16.17 23.35
N GLY A 73 -13.31 -16.44 23.98
CA GLY A 73 -12.02 -15.93 23.51
C GLY A 73 -11.64 -16.46 22.13
N ARG A 74 -11.91 -17.75 21.85
CA ARG A 74 -11.68 -18.36 20.53
C ARG A 74 -12.60 -17.81 19.46
N VAL A 75 -13.89 -17.62 19.77
CA VAL A 75 -14.85 -17.02 18.84
C VAL A 75 -14.41 -15.61 18.46
N LEU A 76 -14.03 -14.77 19.43
CA LEU A 76 -13.47 -13.45 19.17
C LEU A 76 -12.18 -13.51 18.35
N GLY A 77 -11.31 -14.48 18.64
CA GLY A 77 -10.07 -14.70 17.87
C GLY A 77 -10.32 -15.00 16.40
N ILE A 78 -11.35 -15.78 16.07
CA ILE A 78 -11.73 -16.07 14.68
C ILE A 78 -12.13 -14.78 13.97
N PHE A 79 -13.00 -13.97 14.56
CA PHE A 79 -13.39 -12.68 13.97
C PHE A 79 -12.22 -11.72 13.83
N LEU A 80 -11.36 -11.65 14.86
CA LEU A 80 -10.15 -10.82 14.85
C LEU A 80 -9.19 -11.22 13.72
N GLN A 81 -9.03 -12.51 13.45
CA GLN A 81 -8.17 -12.97 12.34
C GLN A 81 -8.70 -12.50 10.99
N PHE A 82 -10.00 -12.63 10.72
CA PHE A 82 -10.58 -12.15 9.45
C PHE A 82 -10.50 -10.63 9.30
N VAL A 83 -10.90 -9.89 10.33
CA VAL A 83 -10.92 -8.42 10.28
C VAL A 83 -9.50 -7.86 10.27
N GLY A 84 -8.63 -8.36 11.15
CA GLY A 84 -7.24 -7.93 11.29
C GLY A 84 -6.42 -8.17 10.03
N SER A 85 -6.47 -9.39 9.47
CA SER A 85 -5.74 -9.73 8.24
C SER A 85 -6.22 -8.93 7.04
N THR A 86 -7.53 -8.66 6.92
CA THR A 86 -8.08 -7.85 5.84
C THR A 86 -7.57 -6.41 5.92
N LEU A 87 -7.64 -5.79 7.10
CA LEU A 87 -7.14 -4.43 7.31
C LEU A 87 -5.63 -4.34 7.06
N TYR A 88 -4.86 -5.31 7.57
CA TYR A 88 -3.42 -5.38 7.37
C TYR A 88 -3.03 -5.55 5.89
N SER A 89 -3.75 -6.41 5.16
CA SER A 89 -3.56 -6.61 3.72
C SER A 89 -3.80 -5.31 2.93
N ILE A 90 -4.87 -4.58 3.23
CA ILE A 90 -5.15 -3.28 2.60
C ILE A 90 -4.02 -2.28 2.86
N MET A 91 -3.45 -2.27 4.07
CA MET A 91 -2.29 -1.43 4.37
C MET A 91 -1.09 -1.78 3.48
N PHE A 92 -0.82 -3.07 3.30
CA PHE A 92 0.27 -3.54 2.44
C PHE A 92 0.05 -3.18 0.97
N VAL A 93 -1.19 -3.27 0.47
CA VAL A 93 -1.57 -2.87 -0.88
C VAL A 93 -1.32 -1.38 -1.12
N ILE A 94 -1.68 -0.52 -0.16
CA ILE A 94 -1.47 0.94 -0.26
C ILE A 94 0.02 1.29 -0.34
N VAL A 95 0.85 0.60 0.45
CA VAL A 95 2.31 0.77 0.40
C VAL A 95 2.84 0.27 -0.95
N GLY A 96 2.40 -0.91 -1.37
CA GLY A 96 2.77 -1.51 -2.66
C GLY A 96 2.39 -0.65 -3.86
N SER A 97 1.19 -0.05 -3.87
CA SER A 97 0.75 0.83 -4.96
C SER A 97 1.60 2.09 -5.03
N THR A 98 1.96 2.67 -3.88
CA THR A 98 2.83 3.85 -3.83
C THR A 98 4.22 3.54 -4.41
N MET A 99 4.76 2.36 -4.10
CA MET A 99 6.04 1.91 -4.67
C MET A 99 5.94 1.61 -6.17
N ALA A 100 4.85 0.97 -6.61
CA ALA A 100 4.61 0.69 -8.02
C ALA A 100 4.48 1.98 -8.85
N GLU A 101 3.73 2.97 -8.35
CA GLU A 101 3.58 4.30 -8.99
C GLU A 101 4.93 5.00 -9.19
N SER A 102 5.86 4.89 -8.23
CA SER A 102 7.19 5.48 -8.36
C SER A 102 8.01 4.86 -9.51
N THR A 103 7.82 3.56 -9.75
CA THR A 103 8.50 2.84 -10.84
C THR A 103 7.86 3.15 -12.19
N ASP A 104 6.52 3.22 -12.25
CA ASP A 104 5.79 3.54 -13.47
C ASP A 104 6.06 4.97 -13.94
N ASN A 105 6.08 5.95 -13.03
CA ASN A 105 6.39 7.34 -13.38
C ASN A 105 7.78 7.48 -14.03
N TYR A 106 8.77 6.72 -13.55
CA TYR A 106 10.11 6.71 -14.16
C TYR A 106 10.08 6.14 -15.60
N ARG A 107 9.32 5.07 -15.81
CA ARG A 107 9.18 4.42 -17.13
C ARG A 107 8.50 5.34 -18.15
N TRP A 108 7.41 6.00 -17.77
CA TRP A 108 6.69 6.94 -18.65
C TRP A 108 7.56 8.13 -19.04
N HIS A 109 8.31 8.70 -18.09
CA HIS A 109 9.19 9.83 -18.40
C HIS A 109 10.34 9.46 -19.36
N LYS A 110 10.81 8.20 -19.30
CA LYS A 110 11.79 7.68 -20.27
C LYS A 110 11.18 7.44 -21.65
N LEU A 111 9.89 7.07 -21.71
CA LEU A 111 9.19 6.85 -22.96
C LEU A 111 8.91 8.18 -23.68
N ASP A 112 8.44 9.20 -22.96
CA ASP A 112 8.20 10.54 -23.50
C ASP A 112 9.48 11.12 -24.12
N LYS A 113 10.61 11.05 -23.41
CA LYS A 113 11.92 11.47 -23.96
C LYS A 113 12.28 10.75 -25.26
N ARG A 114 12.01 9.45 -25.33
CA ARG A 114 12.28 8.67 -26.55
C ARG A 114 11.34 9.05 -27.69
N LEU A 115 10.08 9.38 -27.40
CA LEU A 115 9.13 9.86 -28.41
C LEU A 115 9.56 11.24 -28.95
N ASP A 116 10.00 12.14 -28.07
CA ASP A 116 10.51 13.47 -28.45
C ASP A 116 11.75 13.36 -29.35
N ASP A 117 12.70 12.47 -29.00
CA ASP A 117 13.90 12.23 -29.81
C ASP A 117 13.55 11.69 -31.21
N ILE A 118 12.61 10.74 -31.29
CA ILE A 118 12.13 10.17 -32.57
C ILE A 118 11.41 11.23 -33.40
N GLU A 119 10.56 12.07 -32.79
CA GLU A 119 9.85 13.13 -33.48
C GLU A 119 10.83 14.18 -34.05
N SER A 120 11.87 14.53 -33.29
CA SER A 120 12.95 15.41 -33.73
C SER A 120 13.65 14.84 -34.97
N ASP A 121 14.09 13.59 -34.92
CA ASP A 121 14.76 12.92 -36.04
C ASP A 121 13.87 12.87 -37.29
N LEU A 122 12.58 12.57 -37.12
CA LEU A 122 11.61 12.52 -38.20
C LEU A 122 11.42 13.90 -38.84
N ASN A 123 11.35 14.97 -38.03
CA ASN A 123 11.30 16.35 -38.50
C ASN A 123 12.58 16.77 -39.24
N HIS A 124 13.74 16.31 -38.78
CA HIS A 124 15.02 16.53 -39.46
C HIS A 124 15.09 15.83 -40.83
N ILE A 125 14.63 14.58 -40.93
CA ILE A 125 14.56 13.84 -42.20
C ILE A 125 13.58 14.50 -43.17
N LYS A 126 12.38 14.87 -42.69
CA LYS A 126 11.37 15.57 -43.50
C LYS A 126 11.94 16.83 -44.12
N ARG A 127 12.72 17.61 -43.36
CA ARG A 127 13.42 18.81 -43.86
C ARG A 127 14.40 18.48 -45.00
N ARG A 128 15.21 17.41 -44.86
CA ARG A 128 16.17 17.00 -45.91
C ARG A 128 15.49 16.59 -47.21
N VAL A 129 14.38 15.85 -47.13
CA VAL A 129 13.63 15.42 -48.31
C VAL A 129 12.96 16.62 -49.01
N THR A 130 12.43 17.59 -48.26
CA THR A 130 11.84 18.80 -48.83
C THR A 130 12.88 19.64 -49.57
N VAL A 131 14.08 19.85 -49.00
CA VAL A 131 15.16 20.60 -49.66
C VAL A 131 15.62 19.91 -50.96
N SER A 132 15.72 18.57 -50.95
CA SER A 132 16.11 17.78 -52.13
C SER A 132 15.12 17.86 -53.30
N LYS A 133 13.84 18.14 -53.07
CA LYS A 133 12.82 18.27 -54.12
C LYS A 133 12.74 19.67 -54.74
N THR A 134 13.49 20.65 -54.25
CA THR A 134 13.50 22.01 -54.82
C THR A 134 14.41 22.04 -56.06
N PRO A 135 13.93 22.42 -57.26
CA PRO A 135 14.79 22.52 -58.43
C PRO A 135 15.87 23.59 -58.21
N PRO A 136 17.11 23.39 -58.67
CA PRO A 136 18.12 24.44 -58.63
C PRO A 136 17.59 25.64 -59.43
N SER A 137 17.49 26.79 -58.78
CA SER A 137 17.18 28.06 -59.44
C SER A 137 18.25 28.31 -60.50
N SER A 138 17.87 28.24 -61.76
CA SER A 138 18.73 28.57 -62.90
C SER A 138 19.28 29.99 -62.71
N PRO A 139 20.59 30.22 -62.82
CA PRO A 139 21.14 31.57 -62.86
C PRO A 139 20.50 32.32 -64.02
N GLN A 140 19.86 33.46 -63.73
CA GLN A 140 19.48 34.39 -64.77
C GLN A 140 20.76 34.94 -65.41
N SER A 141 20.75 34.85 -66.74
CA SER A 141 21.70 35.34 -67.74
C SER A 141 22.44 36.61 -67.39
#